data_AF-A0A3S3UXD9-F1
#
_entry.id   AF-A0A3S3UXD9-F1
#
_cell.length_a   1.000
_cell.length_b   1.000
_cell.length_c   1.000
_cell.angle_alpha   90.00
_cell.angle_beta   90.00
_cell.angle_gamma   90.00
#
_symmetry.space_group_name_H-M   'P 1'
#
loop_
_entity.id
_entity.type
_entity.pdbx_description
1 polymer ?
#
loop_
_entity_poly.entity_id
_entity_poly.type
_entity_poly.pdbx_seq_one_letter_code
_entity_poly.pdbx_strand_id
1 'polypeptide(L)' 'MTALKDKRAIITAGASGIGRVVAKKMIAAGAK' A
#
# COMPACT_ATOMS: atom_id res chain seq x y z
N MET A 1 14.38 6.95 2.04
CA MET A 1 13.64 7.43 0.84
C MET A 1 12.36 6.61 0.72
N THR A 2 11.18 7.23 0.80
CA THR A 2 9.88 6.56 0.57
C THR A 2 9.53 6.66 -0.91
N ALA A 3 9.70 5.55 -1.64
CA ALA A 3 9.59 5.49 -3.10
C ALA A 3 8.22 5.94 -3.66
N LEU A 4 7.16 5.87 -2.84
CA LEU A 4 5.79 6.19 -3.25
C LEU A 4 5.22 7.42 -2.51
N LYS A 5 6.09 8.27 -1.95
CA LYS A 5 5.65 9.51 -1.30
C LYS A 5 4.76 10.34 -2.23
N ASP A 6 3.63 10.83 -1.71
CA ASP A 6 2.62 11.63 -2.41
C ASP A 6 1.90 10.90 -3.56
N LYS A 7 2.06 9.57 -3.69
CA LYS A 7 1.24 8.73 -4.57
C LYS A 7 0.06 8.13 -3.81
N ARG A 8 -1.06 7.94 -4.52
CA ARG A 8 -2.24 7.21 -4.00
C ARG A 8 -2.31 5.81 -4.60
N ALA A 9 -2.55 4.80 -3.77
CA ALA A 9 -2.72 3.42 -4.19
C ALA A 9 -4.11 2.88 -3.80
N ILE A 10 -4.88 2.41 -4.78
CA ILE A 10 -6.17 1.74 -4.55
C ILE A 10 -5.94 0.24 -4.65
N ILE A 11 -6.27 -0.49 -3.58
CA ILE A 11 -6.07 -1.94 -3.49
C ILE A 11 -7.42 -2.59 -3.25
N THR A 12 -7.90 -3.35 -4.23
CA THR A 12 -9.10 -4.18 -4.06
C THR A 12 -8.79 -5.36 -3.13
N ALA A 13 -9.80 -5.81 -2.38
CA ALA A 13 -9.65 -6.87 -1.37
C ALA A 13 -8.53 -6.61 -0.32
N GLY A 14 -8.20 -5.34 -0.03
CA GLY A 14 -7.14 -4.96 0.91
C GLY A 14 -7.37 -5.35 2.38
N ALA A 15 -8.54 -5.91 2.72
CA ALA A 15 -8.91 -6.26 4.08
C ALA A 15 -8.17 -7.49 4.63
N SER A 16 -7.81 -8.46 3.79
CA SER A 16 -7.24 -9.75 4.24
C SER A 16 -6.26 -10.35 3.23
N GLY A 17 -5.63 -11.47 3.62
CA GLY A 17 -4.75 -12.26 2.75
C GLY A 17 -3.67 -11.43 2.06
N ILE A 18 -3.51 -11.68 0.75
CA ILE A 18 -2.52 -11.01 -0.10
C ILE A 18 -2.81 -9.51 -0.18
N GLY A 19 -4.07 -9.11 -0.32
CA GLY A 19 -4.46 -7.69 -0.41
C GLY A 19 -3.98 -6.89 0.81
N ARG A 20 -4.12 -7.45 2.02
CA ARG A 20 -3.62 -6.82 3.25
C ARG A 20 -2.10 -6.72 3.30
N VAL A 21 -1.39 -7.75 2.82
CA VAL A 21 0.07 -7.74 2.76
C VAL A 21 0.57 -6.67 1.80
N VAL A 22 -0.05 -6.55 0.62
CA VAL A 22 0.28 -5.51 -0.37
C VAL A 22 -0.01 -4.12 0.20
N ALA A 23 -1.16 -3.91 0.85
CA ALA A 23 -1.49 -2.63 1.48
C ALA A 23 -0.44 -2.18 2.50
N LYS A 24 0.02 -3.09 3.37
CA LYS A 24 1.09 -2.80 4.34
C LYS A 24 2.40 -2.39 3.65
N LYS A 25 2.79 -3.07 2.58
CA LYS A 25 4.00 -2.75 1.81
C LYS A 25 3.89 -1.38 1.14
N MET A 26 2.72 -1.03 0.60
CA MET A 26 2.48 0.28 -0.03
C MET A 26 2.55 1.43 0.98
N ILE A 27 1.94 1.25 2.17
CA ILE A 27 2.03 2.21 3.27
C ILE A 27 3.49 2.39 3.71
N ALA A 28 4.25 1.29 3.88
CA ALA A 28 5.66 1.35 4.24
C ALA A 28 6.53 2.04 3.17
N ALA A 29 6.14 1.96 1.89
CA ALA A 29 6.77 2.68 0.80
C ALA A 29 6.37 4.16 0.71
N GLY A 30 5.43 4.64 1.55
CA GLY A 30 5.00 6.03 1.66
C GLY A 30 3.80 6.40 0.80
N ALA A 31 3.09 5.42 0.24
CA ALA A 31 1.84 5.66 -0.47
C ALA A 31 0.71 6.01 0.50
N LYS A 32 -0.26 6.78 0.00
CA LYS A 32 -1.56 7.04 0.65
C LYS A 32 -2.66 6.16 0.10
#